data_AF-A0A1G5BFT7-F1
#
_entry.id   AF-A0A1G5BFT7-F1
#
_cell.length_a   1.000
_cell.length_b   1.000
_cell.length_c   1.000
_cell.angle_alpha   90.00
_cell.angle_beta   90.00
_cell.angle_gamma   90.00
#
_symmetry.space_group_name_H-M   'P 1'
#
loop_
_entity.id
_entity.type
_entity.pdbx_description
1 polymer ?
#
loop_
_entity_poly.entity_id
_entity_poly.type
_entity_poly.pdbx_seq_one_letter_code
_entity_poly.pdbx_strand_id
1 'polypeptide(L)'
;MEAYIKGKNEHWESPVFVTQRKGNKSDCIKYSITFLVFSRKAKDVLTPLIGKDVEFLPLIHSEQEMFAVKVNRIQDFIDMSNPVERKTGYGFFSEYVHILPERIETDAHLFCLPQHHHLQFYATDTFKQVVEENKLKTFEFIELWDTENTEEMRKERLKVYDTYYADIAARQQVTYETARSIVESGNICRHDDHILIQKSGMFLNGKILDNESIQWISPKYIPPIYLVWQWYVYEAHELERAKQEYFAEVSYKINGPRGNKVLFKDEHLEQAIRSKLQVFKEDLTDINLLELKDIISYYFKGPVYHLDGIQYAKNLRSYSVEENPDFDLAELCYLPESIETLCIDNMKLNSISELTRLTHLSNLESIHIENNKLVDVSPLLMFPHLHWIRADYNQIEDITPLNQLKKLRNLILSHNPIKNIHLLALPELLNLRIEGVLTEDWGFLLTQFPKLEYLEISESGMSEASRKSMRAVIKSKKFEVEWGLAGGGSRSYNRKR
;
A
#
# COMPACT_ATOMS: atom_id res chain seq x y z
N MET A 1 15.59 -41.69 13.58
CA MET A 1 15.08 -42.93 14.18
C MET A 1 13.87 -43.33 13.35
N GLU A 2 13.67 -44.60 13.02
CA GLU A 2 12.38 -45.07 12.49
C GLU A 2 11.80 -46.05 13.50
N ALA A 3 10.55 -45.86 13.89
CA ALA A 3 9.78 -46.79 14.71
C ALA A 3 8.58 -47.31 13.90
N TYR A 4 8.40 -48.63 13.90
CA TYR A 4 7.18 -49.26 13.40
C TYR A 4 6.15 -49.27 14.54
N ILE A 5 5.05 -48.52 14.38
CA ILE A 5 3.87 -48.70 15.23
C ILE A 5 3.16 -49.95 14.72
N LYS A 6 3.35 -51.08 15.42
CA LYS A 6 2.59 -52.31 15.21
C LYS A 6 1.46 -52.33 16.23
N GLY A 7 0.21 -52.09 15.79
CA GLY A 7 -0.95 -52.30 16.66
C GLY A 7 -2.25 -51.74 16.09
N LYS A 8 -3.13 -52.63 15.64
CA LYS A 8 -4.57 -52.37 15.56
C LYS A 8 -5.12 -52.60 16.97
N ASN A 9 -5.34 -51.55 17.77
CA ASN A 9 -6.22 -51.56 18.95
C ASN A 9 -6.39 -50.12 19.47
N GLU A 10 -7.56 -49.81 20.04
CA GLU A 10 -7.99 -48.47 20.53
C GLU A 10 -7.30 -48.01 21.85
N HIS A 11 -6.17 -48.64 22.22
CA HIS A 11 -5.41 -48.31 23.43
C HIS A 11 -3.95 -48.01 23.06
N TRP A 12 -3.38 -46.95 23.64
CA TRP A 12 -1.98 -46.58 23.42
C TRP A 12 -1.05 -47.62 24.05
N GLU A 13 -0.36 -48.38 23.20
CA GLU A 13 0.80 -49.18 23.59
C GLU A 13 2.06 -48.38 23.25
N SER A 14 2.91 -48.09 24.25
CA SER A 14 4.13 -47.30 24.06
C SER A 14 5.00 -47.89 22.94
N PRO A 15 5.18 -47.18 21.82
CA PRO A 15 5.91 -47.72 20.69
C PRO A 15 7.39 -47.90 21.03
N VAL A 16 8.00 -48.93 20.47
CA VAL A 16 9.43 -49.21 20.62
C VAL A 16 10.22 -48.45 19.55
N PHE A 17 11.16 -47.62 19.98
CA PHE A 17 12.05 -46.84 19.13
C PHE A 17 13.46 -47.43 19.15
N VAL A 18 14.13 -47.41 17.99
CA VAL A 18 15.50 -47.90 17.85
C VAL A 18 16.39 -46.83 17.19
N THR A 19 17.59 -46.63 17.74
CA THR A 19 18.61 -45.74 17.17
C THR A 19 19.19 -46.34 15.88
N GLN A 20 18.93 -45.71 14.73
CA GLN A 20 19.54 -46.10 13.44
C GLN A 20 20.89 -45.40 13.17
N ARG A 21 21.07 -44.16 13.66
CA ARG A 21 22.30 -43.38 13.54
C ARG A 21 22.55 -42.62 14.84
N LYS A 22 23.78 -42.66 15.36
CA LYS A 22 24.17 -41.92 16.56
C LYS A 22 24.62 -40.51 16.16
N GLY A 23 23.97 -39.51 16.75
CA GLY A 23 24.30 -38.10 16.62
C GLY A 23 24.41 -37.43 18.00
N ASN A 24 24.41 -36.10 18.02
CA ASN A 24 24.43 -35.33 19.27
C ASN A 24 23.13 -35.51 20.06
N LYS A 25 23.22 -35.48 21.41
CA LYS A 25 22.03 -35.51 22.28
C LYS A 25 21.14 -34.30 22.00
N SER A 26 19.85 -34.55 21.84
CA SER A 26 18.80 -33.62 21.45
C SER A 26 17.72 -33.59 22.52
N ASP A 27 17.23 -32.39 22.86
CA ASP A 27 16.16 -32.23 23.85
C ASP A 27 14.77 -32.14 23.19
N CYS A 28 14.72 -31.90 21.88
CA CYS A 28 13.54 -31.95 21.03
C CYS A 28 13.88 -32.67 19.72
N ILE A 29 13.39 -33.91 19.57
CA ILE A 29 13.65 -34.76 18.42
C ILE A 29 12.49 -34.62 17.44
N LYS A 30 12.79 -34.11 16.24
CA LYS A 30 11.85 -34.10 15.12
C LYS A 30 11.76 -35.52 14.55
N TYR A 31 10.73 -36.27 14.94
CA TYR A 31 10.49 -37.64 14.46
C TYR A 31 9.78 -37.65 13.11
N SER A 32 8.74 -36.82 12.96
CA SER A 32 8.03 -36.53 11.71
C SER A 32 7.49 -35.11 11.77
N ILE A 33 6.88 -34.62 10.68
CA ILE A 33 6.11 -33.37 10.67
C ILE A 33 4.93 -33.37 11.68
N THR A 34 4.57 -34.53 12.22
CA THR A 34 3.34 -34.73 12.99
C THR A 34 3.52 -34.88 14.51
N PHE A 35 4.75 -35.05 15.00
CA PHE A 35 4.98 -35.36 16.43
C PHE A 35 6.28 -34.74 16.97
N LEU A 36 6.16 -34.03 18.10
CA LEU A 36 7.29 -33.61 18.92
C LEU A 36 7.68 -34.73 19.88
N VAL A 37 8.97 -34.99 20.03
CA VAL A 37 9.51 -35.95 21.00
C VAL A 37 10.47 -35.23 21.92
N PHE A 38 10.15 -35.18 23.21
CA PHE A 38 10.96 -34.51 24.22
C PHE A 38 11.82 -35.49 25.00
N SER A 39 13.04 -35.05 25.33
CA SER A 39 13.85 -35.71 26.35
C SER A 39 13.21 -35.55 27.74
N ARG A 40 13.60 -36.38 28.71
CA ARG A 40 13.22 -36.16 30.12
C ARG A 40 13.55 -34.74 30.60
N LYS A 41 14.71 -34.19 30.21
CA LYS A 41 15.11 -32.83 30.55
C LYS A 41 14.12 -31.79 30.01
N ALA A 42 13.75 -31.88 28.74
CA ALA A 42 12.78 -30.96 28.14
C ALA A 42 11.39 -31.09 28.77
N LYS A 43 10.93 -32.32 29.04
CA LYS A 43 9.67 -32.56 29.75
C LYS A 43 9.67 -31.86 31.13
N ASP A 44 10.70 -32.10 31.94
CA ASP A 44 10.73 -31.58 33.31
C ASP A 44 10.77 -30.04 33.34
N VAL A 45 11.54 -29.42 32.43
CA VAL A 45 11.64 -27.96 32.30
C VAL A 45 10.35 -27.33 31.77
N LEU A 46 9.68 -27.96 30.80
CA LEU A 46 8.52 -27.36 30.11
C LEU A 46 7.18 -27.70 30.77
N THR A 47 7.10 -28.75 31.60
CA THR A 47 5.85 -29.17 32.27
C THR A 47 5.14 -28.03 33.01
N PRO A 48 5.82 -27.14 33.77
CA PRO A 48 5.15 -26.01 34.43
C PRO A 48 4.44 -25.06 33.46
N LEU A 49 4.96 -24.96 32.23
CA LEU A 49 4.50 -24.02 31.21
C LEU A 49 3.39 -24.61 30.33
N ILE A 50 3.49 -25.88 29.95
CA ILE A 50 2.60 -26.52 28.96
C ILE A 50 1.84 -27.73 29.49
N GLY A 51 2.03 -28.13 30.75
CA GLY A 51 1.55 -29.41 31.28
C GLY A 51 0.02 -29.58 31.29
N LYS A 52 -0.74 -28.49 31.29
CA LYS A 52 -2.21 -28.50 31.15
C LYS A 52 -2.65 -28.67 29.68
N ASP A 53 -1.78 -28.31 28.74
CA ASP A 53 -2.06 -28.18 27.31
C ASP A 53 -1.55 -29.39 26.51
N VAL A 54 -0.73 -30.25 27.13
CA VAL A 54 -0.12 -31.41 26.49
C VAL A 54 -0.24 -32.69 27.31
N GLU A 55 -0.28 -33.81 26.60
CA GLU A 55 -0.16 -35.15 27.15
C GLU A 55 1.21 -35.74 26.76
N PHE A 56 2.02 -36.11 27.77
CA PHE A 56 3.33 -36.72 27.57
C PHE A 56 3.20 -38.25 27.52
N LEU A 57 3.35 -38.83 26.34
CA LEU A 57 3.23 -40.25 26.10
C LEU A 57 4.62 -40.91 26.14
N PRO A 58 4.91 -41.80 27.11
CA PRO A 58 6.23 -42.41 27.22
C PRO A 58 6.52 -43.32 26.02
N LEU A 59 7.75 -43.23 25.50
CA LEU A 59 8.25 -44.05 24.42
C LEU A 59 9.25 -45.09 24.95
N ILE A 60 9.20 -46.31 24.42
CA ILE A 60 10.15 -47.36 24.82
C ILE A 60 11.42 -47.19 23.99
N HIS A 61 12.54 -46.84 24.63
CA HIS A 61 13.84 -46.72 23.98
C HIS A 61 14.96 -47.19 24.92
N SER A 62 15.96 -47.89 24.37
CA SER A 62 16.97 -48.59 25.15
C SER A 62 18.03 -47.69 25.79
N GLU A 63 18.24 -46.48 25.27
CA GLU A 63 19.35 -45.60 25.72
C GLU A 63 18.88 -44.31 26.41
N GLN A 64 17.62 -43.91 26.25
CA GLN A 64 17.12 -42.59 26.67
C GLN A 64 15.62 -42.64 26.97
N GLU A 65 15.21 -41.93 28.02
CA GLU A 65 13.79 -41.69 28.25
C GLU A 65 13.28 -40.55 27.38
N MET A 66 12.25 -40.87 26.59
CA MET A 66 11.66 -39.97 25.61
C MET A 66 10.14 -39.99 25.75
N PHE A 67 9.53 -38.84 25.47
CA PHE A 67 8.09 -38.64 25.56
C PHE A 67 7.59 -38.04 24.26
N ALA A 68 6.66 -38.71 23.59
CA ALA A 68 5.89 -38.06 22.54
C ALA A 68 4.97 -37.02 23.18
N VAL A 69 4.92 -35.82 22.60
CA VAL A 69 4.13 -34.71 23.09
C VAL A 69 2.89 -34.59 22.23
N LYS A 70 1.75 -34.94 22.81
CA LYS A 70 0.45 -34.73 22.19
C LYS A 70 -0.10 -33.39 22.68
N VAL A 71 -0.07 -32.39 21.83
CA VAL A 71 -0.64 -31.07 22.12
C VAL A 71 -2.15 -31.14 21.97
N ASN A 72 -2.87 -30.94 23.09
CA ASN A 72 -4.33 -30.97 23.15
C ASN A 72 -4.94 -29.58 22.99
N ARG A 73 -4.15 -28.53 23.23
CA ARG A 73 -4.56 -27.13 23.09
C ARG A 73 -4.61 -26.73 21.61
N ILE A 74 -5.82 -26.54 21.11
CA ILE A 74 -6.09 -26.06 19.76
C ILE A 74 -6.60 -24.62 19.87
N GLN A 75 -5.96 -23.68 19.18
CA GLN A 75 -6.37 -22.28 19.17
C GLN A 75 -6.48 -21.79 17.73
N ASP A 76 -7.49 -20.95 17.46
CA ASP A 76 -7.69 -20.32 16.16
C ASP A 76 -7.29 -18.85 16.22
N PHE A 77 -6.00 -18.61 15.95
CA PHE A 77 -5.38 -17.29 15.93
C PHE A 77 -4.89 -16.94 14.51
N ILE A 78 -5.28 -17.73 13.50
CA ILE A 78 -4.99 -17.41 12.11
C ILE A 78 -6.20 -16.75 11.48
N ASP A 79 -5.95 -15.62 10.84
CA ASP A 79 -6.90 -15.02 9.92
C ASP A 79 -6.93 -15.81 8.61
N MET A 80 -7.96 -16.65 8.50
CA MET A 80 -8.23 -17.48 7.32
C MET A 80 -8.78 -16.68 6.13
N SER A 81 -9.04 -15.37 6.30
CA SER A 81 -9.59 -14.54 5.24
C SER A 81 -8.56 -14.12 4.17
N ASN A 82 -7.25 -14.22 4.47
CA ASN A 82 -6.18 -13.80 3.56
C ASN A 82 -4.96 -14.76 3.55
N PRO A 83 -4.89 -15.77 2.66
CA PRO A 83 -3.76 -16.71 2.62
C PRO A 83 -2.53 -16.15 1.87
N VAL A 84 -1.34 -16.28 2.44
CA VAL A 84 -0.07 -15.95 1.77
C VAL A 84 0.41 -17.14 0.93
N GLU A 85 0.65 -16.93 -0.36
CA GLU A 85 1.20 -17.97 -1.24
C GLU A 85 2.74 -17.95 -1.23
N ARG A 86 3.37 -19.08 -0.88
CA ARG A 86 4.82 -19.27 -1.06
C ARG A 86 5.10 -20.19 -2.24
N LYS A 87 5.97 -19.73 -3.13
CA LYS A 87 6.47 -20.52 -4.26
C LYS A 87 7.80 -21.17 -3.87
N THR A 88 7.85 -22.49 -3.90
CA THR A 88 9.12 -23.24 -3.77
C THR A 88 9.42 -23.97 -5.07
N GLY A 89 10.67 -24.40 -5.26
CA GLY A 89 11.12 -25.09 -6.48
C GLY A 89 10.41 -26.42 -6.80
N TYR A 90 9.53 -26.91 -5.91
CA TYR A 90 8.81 -28.18 -6.06
C TYR A 90 7.28 -28.03 -6.16
N GLY A 91 6.73 -26.81 -6.15
CA GLY A 91 5.29 -26.56 -6.27
C GLY A 91 4.77 -25.40 -5.43
N PHE A 92 3.46 -25.16 -5.56
CA PHE A 92 2.71 -24.16 -4.79
C PHE A 92 2.29 -24.74 -3.44
N PHE A 93 2.56 -24.02 -2.35
CA PHE A 93 1.96 -24.25 -1.05
C PHE A 93 1.34 -22.95 -0.56
N SER A 94 0.08 -23.00 -0.10
CA SER A 94 -0.52 -21.91 0.68
C SER A 94 0.01 -22.04 2.10
N GLU A 95 0.75 -21.05 2.60
CA GLU A 95 1.26 -21.03 3.96
C GLU A 95 0.49 -19.95 4.73
N TYR A 96 -0.34 -20.38 5.69
CA TYR A 96 -1.26 -19.52 6.42
C TYR A 96 -0.49 -18.66 7.42
N VAL A 97 -0.35 -17.34 7.22
CA VAL A 97 0.15 -16.48 8.29
C VAL A 97 -0.39 -15.04 8.18
N HIS A 98 -1.63 -14.83 8.58
CA HIS A 98 -2.00 -13.62 9.32
C HIS A 98 -2.35 -14.07 10.72
N ILE A 99 -1.54 -13.67 11.71
CA ILE A 99 -1.77 -14.00 13.11
C ILE A 99 -2.64 -12.88 13.70
N LEU A 100 -3.64 -13.25 14.50
CA LEU A 100 -4.49 -12.35 15.28
C LEU A 100 -4.07 -12.47 16.75
N PRO A 101 -3.10 -11.66 17.23
CA PRO A 101 -2.55 -11.79 18.57
C PRO A 101 -3.61 -11.70 19.67
N GLU A 102 -4.67 -10.92 19.43
CA GLU A 102 -5.81 -10.77 20.32
C GLU A 102 -6.63 -12.07 20.52
N ARG A 103 -6.45 -13.07 19.65
CA ARG A 103 -7.09 -14.39 19.77
C ARG A 103 -6.23 -15.42 20.48
N ILE A 104 -4.98 -15.11 20.77
CA ILE A 104 -4.10 -16.00 21.53
C ILE A 104 -4.46 -15.87 23.01
N GLU A 105 -4.87 -16.99 23.61
CA GLU A 105 -5.11 -17.06 25.06
C GLU A 105 -3.78 -16.77 25.79
N THR A 106 -3.79 -15.79 26.70
CA THR A 106 -2.58 -15.26 27.36
C THR A 106 -1.83 -16.30 28.20
N ASP A 107 -2.48 -17.41 28.54
CA ASP A 107 -1.95 -18.49 29.35
C ASP A 107 -1.53 -19.73 28.54
N ALA A 108 -1.57 -19.66 27.20
CA ALA A 108 -1.25 -20.76 26.32
C ALA A 108 0.14 -20.59 25.70
N HIS A 109 1.04 -21.51 26.00
CA HIS A 109 2.45 -21.38 25.62
C HIS A 109 2.92 -22.34 24.52
N LEU A 110 2.15 -23.39 24.25
CA LEU A 110 2.34 -24.33 23.14
C LEU A 110 0.97 -24.80 22.65
N PHE A 111 0.69 -24.66 21.35
CA PHE A 111 -0.62 -24.97 20.78
C PHE A 111 -0.55 -25.37 19.30
N CYS A 112 -1.64 -25.97 18.80
CA CYS A 112 -1.87 -26.30 17.39
C CYS A 112 -3.03 -25.49 16.80
N LEU A 113 -3.10 -25.45 15.48
CA LEU A 113 -4.21 -24.83 14.74
C LEU A 113 -5.30 -25.82 14.34
N PRO A 114 -6.54 -25.37 14.14
CA PRO A 114 -7.62 -26.19 13.63
C PRO A 114 -7.30 -26.82 12.26
N GLN A 115 -6.65 -26.08 11.36
CA GLN A 115 -6.39 -26.51 9.99
C GLN A 115 -5.17 -27.45 9.87
N HIS A 116 -4.29 -27.42 10.87
CA HIS A 116 -3.02 -28.16 10.89
C HIS A 116 -2.94 -29.12 12.06
N HIS A 117 -4.07 -29.75 12.42
CA HIS A 117 -4.17 -30.62 13.59
C HIS A 117 -3.01 -31.63 13.63
N HIS A 118 -2.05 -31.40 14.54
CA HIS A 118 -0.77 -32.11 14.73
C HIS A 118 0.37 -31.88 13.71
N LEU A 119 0.18 -31.11 12.64
CA LEU A 119 1.19 -30.89 11.57
C LEU A 119 2.12 -29.69 11.81
N GLN A 120 1.69 -28.72 12.62
CA GLN A 120 2.46 -27.53 12.98
C GLN A 120 2.22 -27.15 14.45
N PHE A 121 3.30 -26.73 15.11
CA PHE A 121 3.31 -26.37 16.54
C PHE A 121 3.74 -24.91 16.68
N TYR A 122 3.02 -24.16 17.51
CA TYR A 122 3.25 -22.75 17.74
C TYR A 122 3.59 -22.53 19.20
N ALA A 123 4.56 -21.66 19.46
CA ALA A 123 5.07 -21.37 20.79
C ALA A 123 5.18 -19.86 20.99
N THR A 124 4.96 -19.42 22.23
CA THR A 124 5.08 -18.02 22.63
C THR A 124 6.54 -17.63 22.89
N ASP A 125 6.85 -16.33 22.94
CA ASP A 125 8.18 -15.85 23.34
C ASP A 125 8.56 -16.34 24.75
N THR A 126 7.58 -16.44 25.66
CA THR A 126 7.80 -17.04 26.99
C THR A 126 8.28 -18.49 26.89
N PHE A 127 7.74 -19.28 25.96
CA PHE A 127 8.20 -20.65 25.74
C PHE A 127 9.63 -20.68 25.18
N LYS A 128 9.92 -19.83 24.18
CA LYS A 128 11.27 -19.69 23.61
C LYS A 128 12.29 -19.29 24.67
N GLN A 129 11.95 -18.30 25.51
CA GLN A 129 12.81 -17.82 26.59
C GLN A 129 13.15 -18.95 27.58
N VAL A 130 12.16 -19.73 28.03
CA VAL A 130 12.39 -20.87 28.93
C VAL A 130 13.30 -21.92 28.30
N VAL A 131 13.15 -22.18 27.00
CA VAL A 131 14.02 -23.10 26.24
C VAL A 131 15.47 -22.61 26.20
N GLU A 132 15.67 -21.33 25.91
CA GLU A 132 16.98 -20.69 25.79
C GLU A 132 17.70 -20.59 27.15
N GLU A 133 17.00 -20.13 28.20
CA GLU A 133 17.53 -20.02 29.57
C GLU A 133 18.00 -21.37 30.12
N ASN A 134 17.26 -22.44 29.82
CA ASN A 134 17.60 -23.81 30.26
C ASN A 134 18.52 -24.57 29.29
N LYS A 135 18.98 -23.89 28.22
CA LYS A 135 19.92 -24.42 27.22
C LYS A 135 19.45 -25.77 26.67
N LEU A 136 18.15 -25.87 26.36
CA LEU A 136 17.59 -27.07 25.73
C LEU A 136 18.03 -27.12 24.27
N LYS A 137 18.64 -28.24 23.86
CA LYS A 137 19.25 -28.36 22.53
C LYS A 137 18.18 -28.68 21.48
N THR A 138 18.48 -28.34 20.22
CA THR A 138 17.73 -28.72 19.00
C THR A 138 16.29 -28.20 18.90
N PHE A 139 15.92 -27.21 19.70
CA PHE A 139 14.75 -26.39 19.40
C PHE A 139 15.13 -25.40 18.31
N GLU A 140 14.36 -25.37 17.22
CA GLU A 140 14.48 -24.41 16.13
C GLU A 140 13.21 -23.57 16.11
N PHE A 141 13.35 -22.26 16.33
CA PHE A 141 12.24 -21.32 16.28
C PHE A 141 12.31 -20.51 14.99
N ILE A 142 11.16 -20.33 14.35
CA ILE A 142 10.99 -19.41 13.23
C ILE A 142 10.10 -18.29 13.75
N GLU A 143 10.60 -17.06 13.68
CA GLU A 143 9.84 -15.88 14.09
C GLU A 143 8.68 -15.65 13.12
N LEU A 144 7.47 -15.58 13.65
CA LEU A 144 6.24 -15.39 12.87
C LEU A 144 5.63 -13.99 13.06
N TRP A 145 5.91 -13.31 14.18
CA TRP A 145 5.39 -11.99 14.52
C TRP A 145 6.22 -11.35 15.67
N ASP A 146 6.48 -10.03 15.59
CA ASP A 146 7.23 -9.24 16.58
C ASP A 146 6.31 -8.19 17.24
N THR A 147 6.11 -8.33 18.56
CA THR A 147 5.32 -7.41 19.40
C THR A 147 5.92 -6.03 19.58
N GLU A 148 7.24 -5.86 19.44
CA GLU A 148 7.99 -4.68 19.91
C GLU A 148 8.22 -3.62 18.82
N ASN A 149 7.72 -3.87 17.61
CA ASN A 149 8.05 -3.08 16.44
C ASN A 149 7.24 -1.75 16.37
N THR A 150 7.75 -0.71 17.04
CA THR A 150 7.11 0.63 17.10
C THR A 150 7.30 1.48 15.82
N GLU A 151 6.36 2.40 15.59
CA GLU A 151 6.31 3.30 14.42
C GLU A 151 7.54 4.23 14.30
N GLU A 152 8.22 4.50 15.42
CA GLU A 152 9.45 5.31 15.46
C GLU A 152 10.66 4.53 14.94
N MET A 153 10.82 3.27 15.35
CA MET A 153 11.86 2.36 14.85
C MET A 153 11.68 2.06 13.34
N ARG A 154 10.46 2.17 12.82
CA ARG A 154 10.13 2.05 11.39
C ARG A 154 10.62 3.26 10.58
N LYS A 155 10.42 4.49 11.07
CA LYS A 155 10.88 5.74 10.42
C LYS A 155 12.41 5.85 10.38
N GLU A 156 13.08 5.33 11.39
CA GLU A 156 14.55 5.35 11.47
C GLU A 156 15.16 4.40 10.43
N ARG A 157 14.59 3.20 10.24
CA ARG A 157 15.00 2.27 9.18
C ARG A 157 14.82 2.84 7.78
N LEU A 158 13.72 3.55 7.51
CA LEU A 158 13.47 4.21 6.21
C LEU A 158 14.55 5.25 5.85
N LYS A 159 15.00 6.06 6.81
CA LYS A 159 16.11 7.00 6.59
C LYS A 159 17.43 6.27 6.28
N VAL A 160 17.67 5.15 6.95
CA VAL A 160 18.86 4.31 6.70
C VAL A 160 18.82 3.73 5.29
N TYR A 161 17.65 3.32 4.79
CA TYR A 161 17.47 2.78 3.44
C TYR A 161 17.68 3.83 2.33
N ASP A 162 17.14 5.05 2.49
CA ASP A 162 17.33 6.13 1.49
C ASP A 162 18.82 6.53 1.36
N THR A 163 19.53 6.55 2.50
CA THR A 163 20.97 6.82 2.53
C THR A 163 21.76 5.67 1.89
N TYR A 164 21.31 4.43 2.08
CA TYR A 164 21.92 3.20 1.59
C TYR A 164 21.82 3.04 0.06
N TYR A 165 20.68 3.36 -0.56
CA TYR A 165 20.53 3.27 -2.03
C TYR A 165 21.30 4.37 -2.77
N ALA A 166 21.43 5.56 -2.17
CA ALA A 166 22.33 6.59 -2.68
C ALA A 166 23.80 6.12 -2.67
N ASP A 167 24.19 5.36 -1.64
CA ASP A 167 25.52 4.79 -1.49
C ASP A 167 25.79 3.65 -2.50
N ILE A 168 24.82 2.75 -2.75
CA ILE A 168 24.94 1.69 -3.77
C ILE A 168 25.02 2.25 -5.18
N ALA A 169 24.19 3.25 -5.51
CA ALA A 169 24.19 3.87 -6.84
C ALA A 169 25.53 4.58 -7.17
N ALA A 170 26.28 4.97 -6.14
CA ALA A 170 27.60 5.57 -6.27
C ALA A 170 28.76 4.55 -6.28
N ARG A 171 28.52 3.27 -5.97
CA ARG A 171 29.60 2.28 -5.83
C ARG A 171 30.10 1.73 -7.15
N GLN A 172 31.42 1.59 -7.23
CA GLN A 172 32.11 1.10 -8.42
C GLN A 172 31.83 -0.39 -8.61
N GLN A 173 31.23 -0.73 -9.76
CA GLN A 173 31.08 -2.10 -10.25
C GLN A 173 32.26 -2.47 -11.14
N VAL A 174 32.74 -3.70 -11.01
CA VAL A 174 33.89 -4.21 -11.77
C VAL A 174 33.65 -5.61 -12.34
N THR A 175 34.37 -5.97 -13.41
CA THR A 175 34.35 -7.34 -13.96
C THR A 175 35.09 -8.31 -13.05
N TYR A 176 34.93 -9.61 -13.29
CA TYR A 176 35.59 -10.64 -12.50
C TYR A 176 37.12 -10.56 -12.54
N GLU A 177 37.72 -10.25 -13.70
CA GLU A 177 39.17 -10.10 -13.85
C GLU A 177 39.70 -8.96 -12.98
N THR A 178 38.99 -7.83 -12.99
CA THR A 178 39.32 -6.68 -12.15
C THR A 178 39.09 -6.99 -10.67
N ALA A 179 37.99 -7.67 -10.32
CA ALA A 179 37.71 -8.11 -8.96
C ALA A 179 38.82 -9.00 -8.41
N ARG A 180 39.41 -9.89 -9.22
CA ARG A 180 40.56 -10.71 -8.80
C ARG A 180 41.78 -9.88 -8.46
N SER A 181 42.11 -8.87 -9.27
CA SER A 181 43.25 -7.99 -8.99
C SER A 181 43.02 -7.16 -7.71
N ILE A 182 41.79 -6.70 -7.47
CA ILE A 182 41.42 -5.96 -6.25
C ILE A 182 41.53 -6.83 -5.00
N VAL A 183 41.06 -8.08 -5.10
CA VAL A 183 41.13 -9.03 -4.00
C VAL A 183 42.58 -9.48 -3.73
N GLU A 184 43.45 -9.50 -4.75
CA GLU A 184 44.91 -9.70 -4.57
C GLU A 184 45.59 -8.57 -3.79
N SER A 185 45.07 -7.34 -3.89
CA SER A 185 45.54 -6.21 -3.09
C SER A 185 45.03 -6.19 -1.64
N GLY A 186 44.21 -7.17 -1.24
CA GLY A 186 43.72 -7.33 0.14
C GLY A 186 42.27 -6.89 0.37
N ASN A 187 41.57 -6.40 -0.66
CA ASN A 187 40.17 -6.01 -0.58
C ASN A 187 39.21 -7.18 -0.78
N ILE A 188 37.91 -6.95 -0.62
CA ILE A 188 36.87 -7.96 -0.82
C ILE A 188 35.89 -7.50 -1.91
N CYS A 189 35.35 -8.45 -2.66
CA CYS A 189 34.34 -8.16 -3.68
C CYS A 189 33.07 -8.98 -3.43
N ARG A 190 31.89 -8.42 -3.68
CA ARG A 190 30.60 -9.12 -3.52
C ARG A 190 29.77 -9.06 -4.81
N HIS A 191 29.12 -10.17 -5.12
CA HIS A 191 28.02 -10.23 -6.09
C HIS A 191 26.87 -11.02 -5.47
N ASP A 192 25.73 -10.37 -5.22
CA ASP A 192 24.56 -10.99 -4.59
C ASP A 192 24.93 -11.74 -3.29
N ASP A 193 24.67 -13.04 -3.20
CA ASP A 193 25.00 -13.93 -2.07
C ASP A 193 26.47 -14.44 -2.09
N HIS A 194 27.30 -14.00 -3.02
CA HIS A 194 28.68 -14.47 -3.18
C HIS A 194 29.71 -13.40 -2.78
N ILE A 195 30.72 -13.83 -2.03
CA ILE A 195 31.86 -13.01 -1.59
C ILE A 195 33.15 -13.62 -2.13
N LEU A 196 33.99 -12.80 -2.75
CA LEU A 196 35.31 -13.15 -3.24
C LEU A 196 36.39 -12.56 -2.34
N ILE A 197 37.26 -13.42 -1.80
CA ILE A 197 38.43 -13.03 -0.99
C ILE A 197 39.69 -13.79 -1.42
N GLN A 198 40.86 -13.30 -0.99
CA GLN A 198 42.13 -14.04 -1.04
C GLN A 198 42.60 -14.33 0.38
N LYS A 199 42.94 -15.59 0.66
CA LYS A 199 43.52 -16.00 1.93
C LYS A 199 44.68 -16.95 1.69
N SER A 200 45.85 -16.62 2.23
CA SER A 200 47.08 -17.41 2.08
C SER A 200 47.44 -17.71 0.61
N GLY A 201 47.24 -16.74 -0.28
CA GLY A 201 47.52 -16.88 -1.72
C GLY A 201 46.47 -17.67 -2.51
N MET A 202 45.40 -18.18 -1.87
CA MET A 202 44.31 -18.89 -2.52
C MET A 202 43.06 -18.02 -2.64
N PHE A 203 42.36 -18.12 -3.78
CA PHE A 203 41.06 -17.48 -3.99
C PHE A 203 39.96 -18.33 -3.38
N LEU A 204 39.16 -17.71 -2.52
CA LEU A 204 38.01 -18.33 -1.91
C LEU A 204 36.76 -17.61 -2.37
N ASN A 205 35.76 -18.39 -2.78
CA ASN A 205 34.42 -17.91 -3.03
C ASN A 205 33.54 -18.38 -1.87
N GLY A 206 32.97 -17.43 -1.16
CA GLY A 206 32.11 -17.64 -0.01
C GLY A 206 30.66 -17.39 -0.38
N LYS A 207 29.78 -18.38 -0.17
CA LYS A 207 28.34 -18.19 -0.27
C LYS A 207 27.76 -17.83 1.09
N ILE A 208 27.02 -16.73 1.17
CA ILE A 208 26.29 -16.32 2.37
C ILE A 208 25.09 -17.26 2.55
N LEU A 209 24.93 -17.83 3.75
CA LEU A 209 23.82 -18.70 4.12
C LEU A 209 22.78 -17.92 4.95
N ASP A 210 21.56 -18.44 5.05
CA ASP A 210 20.44 -17.81 5.77
C ASP A 210 20.72 -17.55 7.26
N ASN A 211 21.65 -18.30 7.86
CA ASN A 211 22.10 -18.12 9.24
C ASN A 211 23.29 -17.15 9.38
N GLU A 212 23.51 -16.28 8.39
CA GLU A 212 24.61 -15.31 8.28
C GLU A 212 26.03 -15.89 8.19
N SER A 213 26.17 -17.22 8.25
CA SER A 213 27.45 -17.88 8.08
C SER A 213 27.86 -17.92 6.61
N ILE A 214 29.18 -17.96 6.35
CA ILE A 214 29.71 -18.04 4.99
C ILE A 214 30.27 -19.44 4.75
N GLN A 215 29.78 -20.09 3.70
CA GLN A 215 30.32 -21.34 3.21
C GLN A 215 31.42 -21.07 2.17
N TRP A 216 32.67 -21.38 2.51
CA TRP A 216 33.83 -21.14 1.65
C TRP A 216 34.15 -22.31 0.72
N ILE A 217 34.45 -22.01 -0.54
CA ILE A 217 34.90 -22.96 -1.56
C ILE A 217 36.13 -22.38 -2.28
N SER A 218 37.13 -23.22 -2.53
CA SER A 218 38.24 -22.92 -3.45
C SER A 218 38.01 -23.63 -4.79
N PRO A 219 37.38 -22.98 -5.78
CA PRO A 219 37.07 -23.63 -7.05
C PRO A 219 38.35 -23.99 -7.82
N LYS A 220 38.47 -25.25 -8.27
CA LYS A 220 39.54 -25.68 -9.20
C LYS A 220 39.32 -25.16 -10.63
N TYR A 221 38.07 -24.86 -10.98
CA TYR A 221 37.65 -24.32 -12.26
C TYR A 221 36.69 -23.16 -11.99
N ILE A 222 36.85 -22.05 -12.71
CA ILE A 222 36.02 -20.85 -12.55
C ILE A 222 34.73 -21.04 -13.35
N PRO A 223 33.56 -21.11 -12.71
CA PRO A 223 32.28 -21.18 -13.42
C PRO A 223 32.10 -19.99 -14.39
N PRO A 224 31.71 -20.21 -15.66
CA PRO A 224 31.53 -19.13 -16.64
C PRO A 224 30.57 -18.03 -16.18
N ILE A 225 29.60 -18.35 -15.32
CA ILE A 225 28.63 -17.39 -14.78
C ILE A 225 29.31 -16.26 -14.00
N TYR A 226 30.44 -16.52 -13.33
CA TYR A 226 31.17 -15.50 -12.57
C TYR A 226 31.78 -14.41 -13.46
N LEU A 227 32.09 -14.74 -14.70
CA LEU A 227 32.68 -13.82 -15.68
C LEU A 227 31.67 -12.80 -16.20
N VAL A 228 30.37 -13.11 -16.09
CA VAL A 228 29.27 -12.24 -16.55
C VAL A 228 28.80 -11.30 -15.43
N TRP A 229 29.08 -11.64 -14.18
CA TRP A 229 28.67 -10.88 -13.01
C TRP A 229 29.44 -9.58 -12.84
N GLN A 230 28.74 -8.55 -12.36
CA GLN A 230 29.31 -7.30 -11.89
C GLN A 230 29.53 -7.38 -10.38
N TRP A 231 30.74 -7.05 -9.94
CA TRP A 231 31.16 -7.19 -8.55
C TRP A 231 31.28 -5.81 -7.90
N TYR A 232 30.73 -5.69 -6.69
CA TYR A 232 30.89 -4.51 -5.84
C TYR A 232 32.17 -4.62 -5.01
N VAL A 233 32.91 -3.53 -4.90
CA VAL A 233 34.19 -3.45 -4.19
C VAL A 233 33.99 -2.96 -2.76
N TYR A 234 34.68 -3.59 -1.81
CA TYR A 234 34.69 -3.26 -0.39
C TYR A 234 36.10 -3.36 0.19
N GLU A 235 36.39 -2.59 1.24
CA GLU A 235 37.64 -2.67 1.98
C GLU A 235 37.74 -3.97 2.81
N ALA A 236 38.96 -4.39 3.13
CA ALA A 236 39.23 -5.65 3.84
C ALA A 236 38.44 -5.85 5.15
N HIS A 237 38.15 -4.76 5.86
CA HIS A 237 37.46 -4.77 7.15
C HIS A 237 35.92 -4.73 7.02
N GLU A 238 35.38 -4.56 5.81
CA GLU A 238 33.96 -4.35 5.56
C GLU A 238 33.19 -5.65 5.26
N LEU A 239 33.72 -6.81 5.66
CA LEU A 239 33.05 -8.10 5.43
C LEU A 239 31.66 -8.19 6.06
N GLU A 240 31.51 -7.68 7.28
CA GLU A 240 30.20 -7.62 7.95
C GLU A 240 29.24 -6.68 7.24
N ARG A 241 29.74 -5.53 6.76
CA ARG A 241 28.96 -4.60 5.94
C ARG A 241 28.49 -5.28 4.66
N ALA A 242 29.38 -5.92 3.91
CA ALA A 242 29.02 -6.63 2.67
C ALA A 242 27.93 -7.70 2.90
N LYS A 243 27.96 -8.42 4.04
CA LYS A 243 26.90 -9.35 4.43
C LYS A 243 25.58 -8.65 4.76
N GLN A 244 25.62 -7.61 5.60
CA GLN A 244 24.43 -6.84 5.97
C GLN A 244 23.75 -6.21 4.75
N GLU A 245 24.52 -5.75 3.78
CA GLU A 245 24.00 -5.21 2.52
C GLU A 245 23.34 -6.28 1.66
N TYR A 246 23.87 -7.51 1.62
CA TYR A 246 23.17 -8.62 0.98
C TYR A 246 21.82 -8.90 1.65
N PHE A 247 21.75 -8.97 2.98
CA PHE A 247 20.47 -9.18 3.68
C PHE A 247 19.51 -8.01 3.52
N ALA A 248 20.01 -6.77 3.42
CA ALA A 248 19.19 -5.60 3.09
C ALA A 248 18.66 -5.67 1.64
N GLU A 249 19.49 -6.05 0.67
CA GLU A 249 19.09 -6.27 -0.72
C GLU A 249 18.11 -7.42 -0.86
N VAL A 250 18.32 -8.53 -0.16
CA VAL A 250 17.42 -9.69 -0.15
C VAL A 250 16.12 -9.35 0.55
N SER A 251 16.15 -8.64 1.68
CA SER A 251 14.95 -8.09 2.31
C SER A 251 14.20 -7.16 1.36
N TYR A 252 14.89 -6.33 0.58
CA TYR A 252 14.27 -5.47 -0.44
C TYR A 252 13.80 -6.22 -1.70
N LYS A 253 14.48 -7.29 -2.12
CA LYS A 253 14.09 -8.12 -3.28
C LYS A 253 12.94 -9.07 -2.93
N ILE A 254 12.89 -9.58 -1.70
CA ILE A 254 11.83 -10.46 -1.18
C ILE A 254 10.64 -9.64 -0.68
N ASN A 255 10.88 -8.50 -0.04
CA ASN A 255 9.85 -7.66 0.61
C ASN A 255 9.84 -6.23 0.08
N GLY A 256 10.21 -5.99 -1.18
CA GLY A 256 10.20 -4.66 -1.77
C GLY A 256 8.91 -3.92 -1.41
N PRO A 257 9.03 -2.66 -1.00
CA PRO A 257 8.71 -2.29 0.37
C PRO A 257 7.32 -2.82 0.79
N ARG A 258 7.23 -3.60 1.87
CA ARG A 258 5.92 -3.93 2.46
C ARG A 258 5.32 -2.65 3.03
N GLY A 259 4.43 -2.02 2.27
CA GLY A 259 3.60 -0.95 2.76
C GLY A 259 2.78 -1.40 3.96
N ASN A 260 2.43 -0.47 4.83
CA ASN A 260 1.51 -0.74 5.92
C ASN A 260 0.13 -1.10 5.35
N LYS A 261 -0.51 -2.15 5.87
CA LYS A 261 -1.91 -2.45 5.54
C LYS A 261 -2.77 -1.23 5.85
N VAL A 262 -3.59 -0.84 4.88
CA VAL A 262 -4.57 0.23 5.02
C VAL A 262 -5.93 -0.41 5.22
N LEU A 263 -6.60 -0.01 6.30
CA LEU A 263 -7.97 -0.40 6.58
C LEU A 263 -8.91 0.63 5.97
N PHE A 264 -9.96 0.13 5.32
CA PHE A 264 -11.07 0.90 4.81
C PHE A 264 -12.32 0.46 5.56
N LYS A 265 -13.08 1.37 6.16
CA LYS A 265 -14.39 1.02 6.73
C LYS A 265 -15.43 0.76 5.65
N ASP A 266 -15.28 1.40 4.49
CA ASP A 266 -16.19 1.25 3.37
C ASP A 266 -15.71 0.15 2.41
N GLU A 267 -16.47 -0.94 2.36
CA GLU A 267 -16.16 -2.10 1.52
C GLU A 267 -16.26 -1.77 0.02
N HIS A 268 -17.14 -0.86 -0.40
CA HIS A 268 -17.27 -0.48 -1.81
C HIS A 268 -16.08 0.36 -2.27
N LEU A 269 -15.59 1.26 -1.40
CA LEU A 269 -14.36 2.02 -1.66
C LEU A 269 -13.16 1.08 -1.75
N GLU A 270 -13.01 0.17 -0.78
CA GLU A 270 -11.94 -0.82 -0.78
C GLU A 270 -11.97 -1.64 -2.07
N GLN A 271 -13.13 -2.17 -2.45
CA GLN A 271 -13.29 -2.99 -3.65
C GLN A 271 -12.96 -2.23 -4.94
N ALA A 272 -13.31 -0.96 -5.01
CA ALA A 272 -13.01 -0.11 -6.16
C ALA A 272 -11.51 0.13 -6.32
N ILE A 273 -10.84 0.46 -5.21
CA ILE A 273 -9.39 0.64 -5.16
C ILE A 273 -8.70 -0.68 -5.54
N ARG A 274 -9.14 -1.80 -4.97
CA ARG A 274 -8.62 -3.14 -5.29
C ARG A 274 -8.74 -3.45 -6.78
N SER A 275 -9.89 -3.15 -7.37
CA SER A 275 -10.15 -3.38 -8.79
C SER A 275 -9.27 -2.50 -9.68
N LYS A 276 -9.08 -1.23 -9.31
CA LYS A 276 -8.24 -0.27 -10.04
C LYS A 276 -6.75 -0.66 -9.98
N LEU A 277 -6.26 -1.05 -8.81
CA LEU A 277 -4.88 -1.45 -8.58
C LEU A 277 -4.59 -2.91 -8.94
N GLN A 278 -5.63 -3.69 -9.28
CA GLN A 278 -5.56 -5.13 -9.54
C GLN A 278 -5.05 -5.95 -8.33
N VAL A 279 -5.33 -5.48 -7.11
CA VAL A 279 -4.96 -6.10 -5.83
C VAL A 279 -6.19 -6.78 -5.23
N PHE A 280 -6.44 -8.03 -5.62
CA PHE A 280 -7.70 -8.71 -5.30
C PHE A 280 -7.67 -9.57 -4.04
N LYS A 281 -6.52 -10.18 -3.72
CA LYS A 281 -6.37 -11.11 -2.60
C LYS A 281 -5.45 -10.57 -1.51
N GLU A 282 -4.37 -9.91 -1.89
CA GLU A 282 -3.37 -9.35 -0.98
C GLU A 282 -3.94 -8.16 -0.20
N ASP A 283 -3.32 -7.79 0.93
CA ASP A 283 -3.69 -6.56 1.64
C ASP A 283 -3.47 -5.32 0.77
N LEU A 284 -4.42 -4.38 0.77
CA LEU A 284 -4.17 -3.05 0.25
C LEU A 284 -3.22 -2.31 1.19
N THR A 285 -2.07 -1.90 0.68
CA THR A 285 -1.06 -1.19 1.47
C THR A 285 -0.95 0.28 1.06
N ASP A 286 -0.40 1.11 1.95
CA ASP A 286 -0.11 2.52 1.68
C ASP A 286 0.77 2.71 0.43
N ILE A 287 1.60 1.73 0.09
CA ILE A 287 2.44 1.72 -1.10
C ILE A 287 1.64 1.37 -2.36
N ASN A 288 0.73 0.40 -2.31
CA ASN A 288 -0.19 0.17 -3.43
C ASN A 288 -0.99 1.44 -3.74
N LEU A 289 -1.40 2.19 -2.71
CA LEU A 289 -2.14 3.43 -2.87
C LEU A 289 -1.32 4.57 -3.50
N LEU A 290 0.01 4.50 -3.50
CA LEU A 290 0.83 5.45 -4.26
C LEU A 290 0.68 5.29 -5.77
N GLU A 291 0.19 4.15 -6.26
CA GLU A 291 -0.09 3.96 -7.69
C GLU A 291 -1.44 4.55 -8.10
N LEU A 292 -2.31 4.86 -7.13
CA LEU A 292 -3.63 5.42 -7.37
C LEU A 292 -3.49 6.91 -7.74
N LYS A 293 -3.74 7.23 -9.02
CA LYS A 293 -3.73 8.59 -9.56
C LYS A 293 -5.11 9.20 -9.69
N ASP A 294 -6.11 8.35 -9.90
CA ASP A 294 -7.50 8.75 -10.05
C ASP A 294 -8.41 7.65 -9.51
N ILE A 295 -9.53 8.06 -8.92
CA ILE A 295 -10.63 7.16 -8.58
C ILE A 295 -11.95 7.86 -8.88
N ILE A 296 -12.80 7.16 -9.64
CA ILE A 296 -14.07 7.69 -10.14
C ILE A 296 -15.20 6.79 -9.64
N SER A 297 -16.30 7.42 -9.23
CA SER A 297 -17.47 6.76 -8.63
C SER A 297 -18.05 5.61 -9.45
N TYR A 298 -17.99 5.64 -10.79
CA TYR A 298 -18.49 4.55 -11.64
C TYR A 298 -17.74 3.22 -11.43
N TYR A 299 -16.55 3.23 -10.82
CA TYR A 299 -15.84 2.01 -10.44
C TYR A 299 -16.42 1.36 -9.18
N PHE A 300 -17.31 2.06 -8.46
CA PHE A 300 -17.87 1.59 -7.21
C PHE A 300 -19.03 0.65 -7.51
N LYS A 301 -19.02 -0.54 -6.89
CA LYS A 301 -20.13 -1.50 -7.01
C LYS A 301 -21.31 -1.19 -6.09
N GLY A 302 -21.31 0.00 -5.48
CA GLY A 302 -22.29 0.49 -4.53
C GLY A 302 -21.93 1.89 -4.04
N PRO A 303 -22.80 2.53 -3.25
CA PRO A 303 -22.51 3.85 -2.67
C PRO A 303 -21.37 3.75 -1.66
N VAL A 304 -20.47 4.73 -1.70
CA VAL A 304 -19.35 4.89 -0.75
C VAL A 304 -19.74 5.97 0.26
N TYR A 305 -19.65 5.66 1.55
CA TYR A 305 -19.99 6.56 2.65
C TYR A 305 -18.80 6.92 3.53
N HIS A 306 -17.76 6.08 3.61
CA HIS A 306 -16.56 6.40 4.40
C HIS A 306 -15.31 6.44 3.51
N LEU A 307 -14.46 7.45 3.72
CA LEU A 307 -13.24 7.64 2.93
C LEU A 307 -11.96 7.31 3.70
N ASP A 308 -12.07 6.76 4.89
CA ASP A 308 -10.91 6.35 5.65
C ASP A 308 -10.05 5.35 4.86
N GLY A 309 -8.75 5.54 4.93
CA GLY A 309 -7.75 4.80 4.17
C GLY A 309 -7.34 5.53 2.88
N ILE A 310 -8.18 6.38 2.29
CA ILE A 310 -7.81 7.11 1.07
C ILE A 310 -6.71 8.14 1.30
N GLN A 311 -6.52 8.61 2.54
CA GLN A 311 -5.46 9.57 2.91
C GLN A 311 -4.05 9.09 2.57
N TYR A 312 -3.86 7.77 2.45
CA TYR A 312 -2.57 7.17 2.10
C TYR A 312 -2.29 7.18 0.59
N ALA A 313 -3.29 7.47 -0.25
CA ALA A 313 -3.14 7.58 -1.70
C ALA A 313 -2.48 8.91 -2.10
N LYS A 314 -1.22 9.11 -1.68
CA LYS A 314 -0.51 10.40 -1.83
C LYS A 314 -0.34 10.88 -3.27
N ASN A 315 -0.54 10.01 -4.26
CA ASN A 315 -0.49 10.40 -5.67
C ASN A 315 -1.86 10.60 -6.31
N LEU A 316 -2.95 10.48 -5.55
CA LEU A 316 -4.30 10.69 -6.03
C LEU A 316 -4.50 12.16 -6.42
N ARG A 317 -4.81 12.40 -7.70
CA ARG A 317 -5.03 13.72 -8.27
C ARG A 317 -6.50 14.05 -8.46
N SER A 318 -7.32 13.03 -8.68
CA SER A 318 -8.73 13.21 -8.95
C SER A 318 -9.58 12.28 -8.10
N TYR A 319 -10.59 12.84 -7.45
CA TYR A 319 -11.61 12.10 -6.72
C TYR A 319 -13.00 12.53 -7.20
N SER A 320 -13.86 11.56 -7.52
CA SER A 320 -15.26 11.81 -7.87
C SER A 320 -16.21 11.01 -6.98
N VAL A 321 -17.23 11.70 -6.46
CA VAL A 321 -18.43 11.10 -5.88
C VAL A 321 -19.65 11.64 -6.62
N GLU A 322 -20.41 10.73 -7.24
CA GLU A 322 -21.58 11.05 -8.07
C GLU A 322 -22.77 10.22 -7.61
N GLU A 323 -23.97 10.77 -7.78
CA GLU A 323 -25.25 10.08 -7.54
C GLU A 323 -25.45 9.50 -6.12
N ASN A 324 -24.76 10.06 -5.11
CA ASN A 324 -24.82 9.57 -3.73
C ASN A 324 -25.34 10.63 -2.74
N PRO A 325 -26.66 10.90 -2.71
CA PRO A 325 -27.23 12.02 -1.95
C PRO A 325 -27.11 11.90 -0.43
N ASP A 326 -26.81 10.70 0.08
CA ASP A 326 -26.66 10.44 1.51
C ASP A 326 -25.18 10.49 1.96
N PHE A 327 -24.26 10.82 1.05
CA PHE A 327 -22.83 10.97 1.38
C PHE A 327 -22.57 12.18 2.30
N ASP A 328 -21.88 11.94 3.41
CA ASP A 328 -21.45 13.01 4.30
C ASP A 328 -20.18 13.69 3.77
N LEU A 329 -20.27 14.95 3.37
CA LEU A 329 -19.12 15.73 2.89
C LEU A 329 -18.00 15.89 3.92
N ALA A 330 -18.25 15.64 5.22
CA ALA A 330 -17.21 15.61 6.23
C ALA A 330 -16.12 14.54 5.94
N GLU A 331 -16.48 13.47 5.23
CA GLU A 331 -15.56 12.38 4.87
C GLU A 331 -14.48 12.82 3.87
N LEU A 332 -14.71 13.90 3.13
CA LEU A 332 -13.70 14.50 2.25
C LEU A 332 -12.45 14.98 3.02
N CYS A 333 -12.49 15.06 4.36
CA CYS A 333 -11.31 15.35 5.18
C CYS A 333 -10.20 14.29 5.05
N TYR A 334 -10.53 13.06 4.64
CA TYR A 334 -9.56 12.00 4.40
C TYR A 334 -8.87 12.12 3.03
N LEU A 335 -9.33 13.01 2.14
CA LEU A 335 -8.67 13.19 0.85
C LEU A 335 -7.23 13.73 1.03
N PRO A 336 -6.25 13.19 0.28
CA PRO A 336 -4.86 13.63 0.39
C PRO A 336 -4.66 15.03 -0.21
N GLU A 337 -3.65 15.76 0.27
CA GLU A 337 -3.28 17.10 -0.22
C GLU A 337 -2.97 17.16 -1.72
N SER A 338 -2.67 16.03 -2.35
CA SER A 338 -2.36 15.91 -3.77
C SER A 338 -3.56 16.02 -4.72
N ILE A 339 -4.78 16.11 -4.20
CA ILE A 339 -5.97 16.30 -5.03
C ILE A 339 -5.90 17.63 -5.79
N GLU A 340 -6.00 17.52 -7.11
CA GLU A 340 -6.05 18.61 -8.08
C GLU A 340 -7.47 18.77 -8.64
N THR A 341 -8.27 17.69 -8.70
CA THR A 341 -9.65 17.70 -9.21
C THR A 341 -10.60 17.02 -8.23
N LEU A 342 -11.72 17.68 -7.94
CA LEU A 342 -12.77 17.16 -7.06
C LEU A 342 -14.14 17.26 -7.74
N CYS A 343 -14.82 16.13 -7.91
CA CYS A 343 -16.18 16.06 -8.45
C CYS A 343 -17.16 15.60 -7.38
N ILE A 344 -18.23 16.38 -7.19
CA ILE A 344 -19.30 16.19 -6.21
C ILE A 344 -20.64 16.55 -6.87
N ASP A 345 -20.93 15.98 -8.03
CA ASP A 345 -22.10 16.30 -8.85
C ASP A 345 -23.26 15.29 -8.68
N ASN A 346 -24.48 15.77 -8.93
CA ASN A 346 -25.71 14.97 -8.81
C ASN A 346 -25.97 14.39 -7.39
N MET A 347 -25.60 15.14 -6.35
CA MET A 347 -25.67 14.71 -4.94
C MET A 347 -26.88 15.32 -4.19
N LYS A 348 -27.72 16.12 -4.86
CA LYS A 348 -28.85 16.86 -4.26
C LYS A 348 -28.45 17.78 -3.09
N LEU A 349 -27.20 18.22 -3.04
CA LEU A 349 -26.65 19.05 -1.96
C LEU A 349 -27.28 20.44 -1.95
N ASN A 350 -27.63 20.96 -0.77
CA ASN A 350 -28.06 22.35 -0.61
C ASN A 350 -26.90 23.28 -0.18
N SER A 351 -25.78 22.71 0.29
CA SER A 351 -24.61 23.43 0.78
C SER A 351 -23.33 22.64 0.50
N ILE A 352 -22.22 23.36 0.43
CA ILE A 352 -20.83 22.85 0.37
C ILE A 352 -19.98 23.50 1.48
N SER A 353 -20.60 23.92 2.58
CA SER A 353 -19.95 24.57 3.73
C SER A 353 -18.80 23.75 4.33
N GLU A 354 -18.90 22.43 4.26
CA GLU A 354 -17.94 21.46 4.76
C GLU A 354 -16.58 21.62 4.07
N LEU A 355 -16.57 22.08 2.81
CA LEU A 355 -15.34 22.35 2.06
C LEU A 355 -14.48 23.44 2.73
N THR A 356 -15.06 24.31 3.56
CA THR A 356 -14.30 25.32 4.31
C THR A 356 -13.29 24.72 5.29
N ARG A 357 -13.48 23.44 5.68
CA ARG A 357 -12.59 22.72 6.59
C ARG A 357 -11.47 21.96 5.86
N LEU A 358 -11.53 21.86 4.52
CA LEU A 358 -10.58 21.11 3.71
C LEU A 358 -9.39 21.97 3.26
N THR A 359 -8.88 22.82 4.16
CA THR A 359 -7.82 23.77 3.82
C THR A 359 -6.49 23.12 3.44
N HIS A 360 -6.34 21.82 3.71
CA HIS A 360 -5.19 21.01 3.30
C HIS A 360 -5.23 20.61 1.82
N LEU A 361 -6.36 20.75 1.11
CA LEU A 361 -6.44 20.53 -0.33
C LEU A 361 -5.93 21.76 -1.10
N SER A 362 -4.72 22.22 -0.77
CA SER A 362 -4.13 23.45 -1.32
C SER A 362 -3.77 23.35 -2.80
N ASN A 363 -3.67 22.13 -3.34
CA ASN A 363 -3.41 21.87 -4.75
C ASN A 363 -4.69 21.77 -5.60
N LEU A 364 -5.88 22.00 -5.03
CA LEU A 364 -7.13 21.90 -5.78
C LEU A 364 -7.19 22.97 -6.88
N GLU A 365 -7.33 22.49 -8.11
CA GLU A 365 -7.27 23.27 -9.35
C GLU A 365 -8.60 23.25 -10.12
N SER A 366 -9.34 22.14 -10.01
CA SER A 366 -10.64 21.95 -10.64
C SER A 366 -11.69 21.44 -9.65
N ILE A 367 -12.89 22.01 -9.71
CA ILE A 367 -14.04 21.54 -8.92
C ILE A 367 -15.32 21.48 -9.75
N HIS A 368 -16.00 20.34 -9.65
CA HIS A 368 -17.24 20.02 -10.36
C HIS A 368 -18.33 19.76 -9.30
N ILE A 369 -19.39 20.58 -9.32
CA ILE A 369 -20.48 20.58 -8.34
C ILE A 369 -21.83 20.75 -9.05
N GLU A 370 -21.92 20.38 -10.33
CA GLU A 370 -23.14 20.48 -11.13
C GLU A 370 -24.27 19.58 -10.62
N ASN A 371 -25.50 19.88 -11.05
CA ASN A 371 -26.70 19.08 -10.72
C ASN A 371 -26.94 18.93 -9.21
N ASN A 372 -26.73 20.01 -8.45
CA ASN A 372 -27.06 20.09 -7.03
C ASN A 372 -28.14 21.16 -6.80
N LYS A 373 -28.30 21.63 -5.55
CA LYS A 373 -29.23 22.69 -5.15
C LYS A 373 -28.48 23.81 -4.42
N LEU A 374 -27.23 24.04 -4.80
CA LEU A 374 -26.37 25.00 -4.13
C LEU A 374 -26.86 26.42 -4.38
N VAL A 375 -26.90 27.22 -3.32
CA VAL A 375 -27.24 28.65 -3.37
C VAL A 375 -26.03 29.55 -3.11
N ASP A 376 -24.99 28.98 -2.48
CA ASP A 376 -23.77 29.69 -2.09
C ASP A 376 -22.53 28.95 -2.59
N VAL A 377 -21.60 29.71 -3.18
CA VAL A 377 -20.29 29.25 -3.67
C VAL A 377 -19.13 29.88 -2.90
N SER A 378 -19.40 30.65 -1.84
CA SER A 378 -18.37 31.23 -0.97
C SER A 378 -17.39 30.21 -0.37
N PRO A 379 -17.75 28.92 -0.10
CA PRO A 379 -16.77 27.94 0.35
C PRO A 379 -15.62 27.68 -0.63
N LEU A 380 -15.82 27.93 -1.93
CA LEU A 380 -14.78 27.76 -2.96
C LEU A 380 -13.60 28.73 -2.79
N LEU A 381 -13.77 29.81 -2.02
CA LEU A 381 -12.72 30.79 -1.74
C LEU A 381 -11.53 30.21 -0.99
N MET A 382 -11.71 29.04 -0.35
CA MET A 382 -10.62 28.36 0.35
C MET A 382 -9.58 27.73 -0.57
N PHE A 383 -9.86 27.66 -1.88
CA PHE A 383 -8.99 27.02 -2.87
C PHE A 383 -8.47 28.06 -3.88
N PRO A 384 -7.45 28.86 -3.51
CA PRO A 384 -6.98 30.00 -4.32
C PRO A 384 -6.31 29.59 -5.64
N HIS A 385 -6.04 28.29 -5.83
CA HIS A 385 -5.45 27.72 -7.03
C HIS A 385 -6.49 27.26 -8.06
N LEU A 386 -7.79 27.32 -7.74
CA LEU A 386 -8.85 26.98 -8.69
C LEU A 386 -8.73 27.79 -9.97
N HIS A 387 -8.60 27.06 -11.09
CA HIS A 387 -8.65 27.61 -12.44
C HIS A 387 -9.80 27.04 -13.26
N TRP A 388 -10.48 26.00 -12.76
CA TRP A 388 -11.63 25.38 -13.40
C TRP A 388 -12.80 25.17 -12.41
N ILE A 389 -13.97 25.74 -12.72
CA ILE A 389 -15.19 25.54 -11.93
C ILE A 389 -16.33 25.14 -12.86
N ARG A 390 -16.98 24.03 -12.51
CA ARG A 390 -18.24 23.61 -13.10
C ARG A 390 -19.33 23.55 -12.03
N ALA A 391 -20.37 24.35 -12.20
CA ALA A 391 -21.47 24.48 -11.23
C ALA A 391 -22.83 24.69 -11.92
N ASP A 392 -23.00 24.15 -13.14
CA ASP A 392 -24.29 24.19 -13.85
C ASP A 392 -25.39 23.43 -13.12
N TYR A 393 -26.65 23.76 -13.40
CA TYR A 393 -27.83 23.14 -12.79
C TYR A 393 -27.81 23.21 -11.25
N ASN A 394 -27.71 24.41 -10.72
CA ASN A 394 -27.79 24.72 -9.29
C ASN A 394 -28.80 25.86 -9.05
N GLN A 395 -28.82 26.44 -7.85
CA GLN A 395 -29.68 27.57 -7.47
C GLN A 395 -28.85 28.81 -7.09
N ILE A 396 -27.68 28.97 -7.70
CA ILE A 396 -26.74 30.04 -7.37
C ILE A 396 -27.24 31.36 -7.95
N GLU A 397 -27.48 32.35 -7.08
CA GLU A 397 -27.86 33.71 -7.50
C GLU A 397 -26.69 34.68 -7.38
N ASP A 398 -25.94 34.61 -6.29
CA ASP A 398 -24.78 35.46 -6.02
C ASP A 398 -23.48 34.73 -6.35
N ILE A 399 -22.81 35.23 -7.39
CA ILE A 399 -21.51 34.75 -7.84
C ILE A 399 -20.36 35.69 -7.44
N THR A 400 -20.65 36.81 -6.78
CA THR A 400 -19.63 37.79 -6.40
C THR A 400 -18.48 37.22 -5.56
N PRO A 401 -18.64 36.16 -4.74
CA PRO A 401 -17.51 35.51 -4.09
C PRO A 401 -16.41 35.09 -5.08
N LEU A 402 -16.76 34.61 -6.27
CA LEU A 402 -15.80 34.12 -7.27
C LEU A 402 -14.80 35.20 -7.73
N ASN A 403 -15.06 36.48 -7.47
CA ASN A 403 -14.11 37.57 -7.73
C ASN A 403 -12.75 37.40 -7.04
N GLN A 404 -12.65 36.62 -5.97
CA GLN A 404 -11.36 36.40 -5.31
C GLN A 404 -10.49 35.35 -6.03
N LEU A 405 -11.09 34.50 -6.88
CA LEU A 405 -10.39 33.46 -7.64
C LEU A 405 -9.77 34.04 -8.92
N LYS A 406 -8.74 34.88 -8.75
CA LYS A 406 -8.12 35.64 -9.86
C LYS A 406 -7.44 34.79 -10.94
N LYS A 407 -7.18 33.51 -10.65
CA LYS A 407 -6.60 32.54 -11.59
C LYS A 407 -7.64 31.74 -12.36
N LEU A 408 -8.94 32.01 -12.16
CA LEU A 408 -10.02 31.28 -12.81
C LEU A 408 -9.96 31.44 -14.33
N ARG A 409 -9.87 30.31 -15.05
CA ARG A 409 -9.77 30.23 -16.51
C ARG A 409 -11.02 29.65 -17.15
N ASN A 410 -11.69 28.72 -16.47
CA ASN A 410 -12.86 28.03 -16.97
C ASN A 410 -13.99 28.14 -15.95
N LEU A 411 -15.14 28.65 -16.38
CA LEU A 411 -16.31 28.84 -15.52
C LEU A 411 -17.58 28.42 -16.25
N ILE A 412 -18.25 27.39 -15.73
CA ILE A 412 -19.52 26.87 -16.25
C ILE A 412 -20.60 27.07 -15.19
N LEU A 413 -21.59 27.89 -15.50
CA LEU A 413 -22.65 28.34 -14.58
C LEU A 413 -24.06 28.22 -15.19
N SER A 414 -24.21 27.57 -16.34
CA SER A 414 -25.49 27.41 -17.01
C SER A 414 -26.58 26.83 -16.09
N HIS A 415 -27.85 27.17 -16.35
CA HIS A 415 -28.97 26.73 -15.51
C HIS A 415 -28.85 27.10 -14.02
N ASN A 416 -28.43 28.34 -13.75
CA ASN A 416 -28.54 28.98 -12.44
C ASN A 416 -29.34 30.29 -12.57
N PRO A 417 -30.06 30.74 -11.52
CA PRO A 417 -30.81 32.00 -11.50
C PRO A 417 -29.93 33.27 -11.41
N ILE A 418 -28.82 33.32 -12.13
CA ILE A 418 -27.83 34.41 -12.08
C ILE A 418 -28.33 35.64 -12.85
N LYS A 419 -28.50 36.75 -12.14
CA LYS A 419 -28.93 38.02 -12.76
C LYS A 419 -27.76 38.96 -13.06
N ASN A 420 -26.73 38.96 -12.20
CA ASN A 420 -25.74 40.04 -12.16
C ASN A 420 -24.33 39.59 -12.56
N ILE A 421 -24.18 38.96 -13.74
CA ILE A 421 -22.87 38.49 -14.23
C ILE A 421 -21.83 39.61 -14.37
N HIS A 422 -22.28 40.84 -14.63
CA HIS A 422 -21.45 42.03 -14.78
C HIS A 422 -20.75 42.46 -13.48
N LEU A 423 -21.03 41.81 -12.35
CA LEU A 423 -20.32 42.01 -11.08
C LEU A 423 -19.03 41.19 -10.99
N LEU A 424 -18.80 40.26 -11.91
CA LEU A 424 -17.56 39.48 -11.97
C LEU A 424 -16.45 40.21 -12.73
N ALA A 425 -15.23 40.17 -12.18
CA ALA A 425 -14.02 40.67 -12.80
C ALA A 425 -12.92 39.60 -12.70
N LEU A 426 -12.82 38.78 -13.75
CA LEU A 426 -11.95 37.61 -13.86
C LEU A 426 -10.98 37.80 -15.03
N PRO A 427 -9.81 38.42 -14.79
CA PRO A 427 -8.90 38.84 -15.86
C PRO A 427 -8.26 37.68 -16.62
N GLU A 428 -8.18 36.50 -16.01
CA GLU A 428 -7.60 35.28 -16.58
C GLU A 428 -8.65 34.34 -17.20
N LEU A 429 -9.93 34.72 -17.22
CA LEU A 429 -11.00 33.86 -17.72
C LEU A 429 -10.86 33.67 -19.24
N LEU A 430 -10.80 32.42 -19.66
CA LEU A 430 -10.68 32.00 -21.06
C LEU A 430 -12.02 31.45 -21.58
N ASN A 431 -12.70 30.65 -20.77
CA ASN A 431 -13.92 29.95 -21.17
C ASN A 431 -15.04 30.25 -20.17
N LEU A 432 -16.14 30.80 -20.68
CA LEU A 432 -17.34 31.10 -19.90
C LEU A 432 -18.55 30.41 -20.54
N ARG A 433 -19.28 29.62 -19.75
CA ARG A 433 -20.59 29.09 -20.15
C ARG A 433 -21.62 29.56 -19.15
N ILE A 434 -22.62 30.28 -19.65
CA ILE A 434 -23.67 30.83 -18.80
C ILE A 434 -25.00 30.89 -19.55
N GLU A 435 -26.08 30.54 -18.86
CA GLU A 435 -27.44 30.62 -19.39
C GLU A 435 -28.33 31.39 -18.42
N GLY A 436 -29.37 32.04 -18.95
CA GLY A 436 -30.40 32.68 -18.11
C GLY A 436 -30.00 34.04 -17.53
N VAL A 437 -28.99 34.70 -18.09
CA VAL A 437 -28.55 36.02 -17.64
C VAL A 437 -29.48 37.13 -18.13
N LEU A 438 -29.92 37.99 -17.20
CA LEU A 438 -30.68 39.20 -17.49
C LEU A 438 -29.77 40.44 -17.45
N THR A 439 -29.06 40.72 -18.54
CA THR A 439 -28.31 41.98 -18.72
C THR A 439 -28.65 42.63 -20.05
N GLU A 440 -28.74 43.96 -20.08
CA GLU A 440 -28.90 44.74 -21.32
C GLU A 440 -27.56 45.12 -21.95
N ASP A 441 -26.49 45.10 -21.16
CA ASP A 441 -25.15 45.45 -21.61
C ASP A 441 -24.18 44.27 -21.48
N TRP A 442 -23.57 43.89 -22.59
CA TRP A 442 -22.54 42.86 -22.72
C TRP A 442 -21.14 43.45 -22.92
N GLY A 443 -21.01 44.78 -23.01
CA GLY A 443 -19.73 45.46 -23.18
C GLY A 443 -18.72 45.13 -22.08
N PHE A 444 -19.20 44.79 -20.88
CA PHE A 444 -18.37 44.37 -19.75
C PHE A 444 -17.49 43.15 -20.07
N LEU A 445 -17.91 42.24 -20.97
CA LEU A 445 -17.10 41.08 -21.35
C LEU A 445 -15.72 41.51 -21.89
N LEU A 446 -15.66 42.66 -22.59
CA LEU A 446 -14.44 43.17 -23.20
C LEU A 446 -13.48 43.82 -22.19
N THR A 447 -13.96 44.20 -21.01
CA THR A 447 -13.19 44.90 -19.97
C THR A 447 -12.90 44.00 -18.77
N GLN A 448 -13.88 43.23 -18.32
CA GLN A 448 -13.81 42.37 -17.15
C GLN A 448 -13.22 40.99 -17.46
N PHE A 449 -13.37 40.50 -18.70
CA PHE A 449 -12.82 39.21 -19.17
C PHE A 449 -11.95 39.43 -20.44
N PRO A 450 -10.84 40.20 -20.33
CA PRO A 450 -10.05 40.61 -21.48
C PRO A 450 -9.36 39.45 -22.22
N LYS A 451 -9.21 38.28 -21.57
CA LYS A 451 -8.61 37.07 -22.12
C LYS A 451 -9.64 36.01 -22.56
N LEU A 452 -10.94 36.35 -22.54
CA LEU A 452 -11.98 35.41 -22.95
C LEU A 452 -11.71 34.95 -24.39
N GLU A 453 -11.77 33.64 -24.61
CA GLU A 453 -11.57 32.96 -25.90
C GLU A 453 -12.87 32.31 -26.36
N TYR A 454 -13.69 31.79 -25.44
CA TYR A 454 -14.95 31.12 -25.74
C TYR A 454 -16.07 31.53 -24.77
N LEU A 455 -17.23 31.85 -25.34
CA LEU A 455 -18.47 32.14 -24.63
C LEU A 455 -19.60 31.24 -25.13
N GLU A 456 -20.17 30.42 -24.27
CA GLU A 456 -21.44 29.75 -24.52
C GLU A 456 -22.57 30.48 -23.81
N ILE A 457 -23.61 30.86 -24.55
CA ILE A 457 -24.76 31.58 -24.02
C ILE A 457 -26.07 31.22 -24.72
N SER A 458 -27.19 31.30 -23.99
CA SER A 458 -28.54 31.13 -24.54
C SER A 458 -29.16 32.49 -24.91
N GLU A 459 -29.78 32.58 -26.10
CA GLU A 459 -30.59 33.77 -26.48
C GLU A 459 -31.93 33.83 -25.73
N SER A 460 -32.28 32.75 -25.03
CA SER A 460 -33.55 32.60 -24.33
C SER A 460 -33.67 33.65 -23.22
N GLY A 461 -34.70 34.50 -23.31
CA GLY A 461 -34.92 35.56 -22.32
C GLY A 461 -34.16 36.87 -22.56
N MET A 462 -33.34 36.98 -23.61
CA MET A 462 -32.70 38.25 -23.96
C MET A 462 -33.71 39.29 -24.46
N SER A 463 -33.60 40.53 -23.98
CA SER A 463 -34.29 41.69 -24.57
C SER A 463 -33.65 42.09 -25.91
N GLU A 464 -34.34 42.89 -26.73
CA GLU A 464 -33.76 43.37 -27.99
C GLU A 464 -32.53 44.27 -27.76
N ALA A 465 -32.52 45.04 -26.66
CA ALA A 465 -31.35 45.82 -26.25
C ALA A 465 -30.16 44.90 -25.93
N SER A 466 -30.40 43.82 -25.17
CA SER A 466 -29.40 42.80 -24.85
C SER A 466 -28.82 42.14 -26.11
N ARG A 467 -29.68 41.71 -27.05
CA ARG A 467 -29.25 41.14 -28.34
C ARG A 467 -28.40 42.12 -29.14
N LYS A 468 -28.79 43.40 -29.17
CA LYS A 468 -28.03 44.44 -29.87
C LYS A 468 -26.65 44.64 -29.25
N SER A 469 -26.56 44.68 -27.92
CA SER A 469 -25.27 44.78 -27.21
C SER A 469 -24.40 43.55 -27.48
N MET A 470 -24.95 42.34 -27.38
CA MET A 470 -24.20 41.11 -27.67
C MET A 470 -23.70 41.05 -29.12
N ARG A 471 -24.52 41.45 -30.10
CA ARG A 471 -24.07 41.56 -31.51
C ARG A 471 -22.93 42.55 -31.69
N ALA A 472 -22.88 43.64 -30.92
CA ALA A 472 -21.78 44.59 -30.96
C ALA A 472 -20.49 43.97 -30.41
N VAL A 473 -20.59 43.19 -29.34
CA VAL A 473 -19.47 42.43 -28.75
C VAL A 473 -18.97 41.35 -29.73
N ILE A 474 -19.84 40.55 -30.32
CA ILE A 474 -19.47 39.52 -31.31
C ILE A 474 -18.72 40.14 -32.51
N LYS A 475 -19.13 41.34 -32.96
CA LYS A 475 -18.44 42.05 -34.05
C LYS A 475 -17.01 42.47 -33.70
N SER A 476 -16.65 42.58 -32.42
CA SER A 476 -15.27 42.86 -32.03
C SER A 476 -14.33 41.68 -32.30
N LYS A 477 -14.87 40.48 -32.57
CA LYS A 477 -14.13 39.24 -32.91
C LYS A 477 -13.00 38.91 -31.92
N LYS A 478 -13.19 39.24 -30.64
CA LYS A 478 -12.19 38.94 -29.61
C LYS A 478 -12.24 37.49 -29.14
N PHE A 479 -13.40 36.85 -29.25
CA PHE A 479 -13.65 35.49 -28.79
C PHE A 479 -14.74 34.81 -29.62
N GLU A 480 -14.79 33.49 -29.54
CA GLU A 480 -15.81 32.65 -30.15
C GLU A 480 -17.08 32.66 -29.31
N VAL A 481 -18.23 32.71 -29.97
CA VAL A 481 -19.54 32.66 -29.30
C VAL A 481 -20.33 31.48 -29.85
N GLU A 482 -20.72 30.57 -28.96
CA GLU A 482 -21.64 29.49 -29.24
C GLU A 482 -22.99 29.76 -28.59
N TRP A 483 -24.06 29.52 -29.35
CA TRP A 483 -25.43 29.69 -28.87
C TRP A 483 -25.98 28.35 -28.40
N GLY A 484 -26.17 28.21 -27.08
CA GLY A 484 -26.78 27.02 -26.48
C GLY A 484 -28.25 26.88 -26.88
N LEU A 485 -28.71 25.66 -27.21
CA LEU A 485 -30.14 25.41 -27.42
C LEU A 485 -30.85 25.32 -26.07
N ALA A 486 -32.06 25.87 -26.00
CA ALA A 486 -32.99 25.55 -24.92
C ALA A 486 -33.32 24.05 -24.96
N GLY A 487 -32.61 23.26 -24.14
CA GLY A 487 -32.72 21.81 -24.08
C GLY A 487 -31.59 21.05 -24.78
N GLY A 488 -30.44 20.93 -24.11
CA GLY A 488 -29.58 19.74 -24.13
C GLY A 488 -28.98 19.25 -25.46
N GLY A 489 -28.91 20.06 -26.51
CA GLY A 489 -28.19 19.70 -27.74
C GLY A 489 -27.49 20.91 -28.34
N SER A 490 -26.20 20.85 -28.62
CA SER A 490 -25.51 21.95 -29.30
C SER A 490 -25.83 21.94 -30.80
N ARG A 491 -26.05 23.12 -31.38
CA ARG A 491 -25.92 23.33 -32.83
C ARG A 491 -24.69 24.21 -33.03
N SER A 492 -23.62 23.62 -33.51
CA SER A 492 -22.47 24.38 -34.01
C SER A 492 -22.93 25.20 -35.22
N TYR A 493 -22.99 26.52 -35.06
CA TYR A 493 -23.03 27.44 -36.19
C TYR A 493 -21.62 27.56 -36.76
N ASN A 494 -21.15 26.50 -37.40
CA ASN A 494 -19.89 26.57 -38.14
C ASN A 494 -20.19 26.86 -39.61
N ARG A 495 -19.89 28.08 -40.09
CA ARG A 495 -19.58 28.30 -41.52
C ARG A 495 -18.89 29.63 -41.83
N LYS A 496 -17.59 29.47 -42.16
CA LYS A 496 -16.74 30.27 -43.06
C LYS A 496 -16.33 31.64 -42.52
N ARG A 497 -15.05 31.99 -42.43
CA ARG A 497 -13.93 31.74 -43.35
C ARG A 497 -12.62 32.10 -42.65
#